data_AF-A0A1V4SKH0-F1
#
_entry.id   AF-A0A1V4SKH0-F1
#
_cell.length_a   1.000
_cell.length_b   1.000
_cell.length_c   1.000
_cell.angle_alpha   90.00
_cell.angle_beta   90.00
_cell.angle_gamma   90.00
#
_symmetry.space_group_name_H-M   'P 1'
#
loop_
_entity.id
_entity.type
_entity.pdbx_description
1 polymer ?
#
loop_
_entity_poly.entity_id
_entity_poly.type
_entity_poly.pdbx_seq_one_letter_code
_entity_poly.pdbx_strand_id
1 'polypeptide(L)'
;MNRQVKIVIIDDGINEKLYNTGSLWLNLEVTRDLQIRQREDYSPYEPSHGTACGAIIKKYSTDAELGSIKVLNETGRGVRDQLITALCWCTDNDIKLINLSLGTIDFRDYEAVRKAVNYAVSKGVIIIAACNNGNLFTQPASLSDVIGVKCDMDGKLKEGQYRYNCYPLDGIDITACASHFLVKYDDTGKKTAPCNSFAAPMITAEACNILQHNPSISFQEMRRKLAEGAENALPENWHANMYPRADWIENAIVFNTSCSKNSTVNIPYSGVVKSVIDIRCSKSEEGMGKVLEYLKKSKAILNGIDTVIANLAHSTCAANDTSLLDLVCFLESMDKNLVCLDDNWPYQNIFYDDSRERIKVFHPSVYANVTSGEKTYIDVPVIAICDFSGTEFLNSIGRLKDIFRENGYNAIAVSDTCKGIAAGIEYLPCMGNALWDESVHISLEHLNRIYDPDIILLGIDALNREIDYLKALENKYEVDIKICIPKEKNHCVHDINNLGTRSKNMLVLTGDGQESCEKIINISDEFHVEMLYKYIVELFDKNSKLSGE
;
A
#
# COMPACT_ATOMS: atom_id res chain seq x y z
N MET A 1 3.82 25.02 -30.03
CA MET A 1 2.58 24.27 -30.25
C MET A 1 2.39 23.38 -29.03
N ASN A 2 1.35 23.60 -28.24
CA ASN A 2 1.02 22.67 -27.15
C ASN A 2 0.64 21.33 -27.78
N ARG A 3 1.31 20.26 -27.37
CA ARG A 3 1.05 18.92 -27.86
C ARG A 3 -0.22 18.41 -27.17
N GLN A 4 -1.19 17.93 -27.94
CA GLN A 4 -2.38 17.29 -27.37
C GLN A 4 -1.96 16.02 -26.62
N VAL A 5 -2.33 15.93 -25.35
CA VAL A 5 -2.12 14.75 -24.50
C VAL A 5 -3.32 13.83 -24.66
N LYS A 6 -3.05 12.56 -24.93
CA LYS A 6 -4.06 11.51 -25.01
C LYS A 6 -4.36 10.96 -23.63
N ILE A 7 -5.62 10.96 -23.28
CA ILE A 7 -6.14 10.42 -22.01
C ILE A 7 -7.04 9.25 -22.35
N VAL A 8 -6.87 8.12 -21.68
CA VAL A 8 -7.83 7.02 -21.74
C VAL A 8 -8.64 6.97 -20.45
N ILE A 9 -9.96 6.93 -20.60
CA ILE A 9 -10.90 6.76 -19.49
C ILE A 9 -11.41 5.33 -19.55
N ILE A 10 -11.10 4.54 -18.52
CA ILE A 10 -11.56 3.15 -18.39
C ILE A 10 -12.77 3.15 -17.44
N ASP A 11 -13.96 2.88 -17.97
CA ASP A 11 -15.25 3.08 -17.26
C ASP A 11 -16.40 2.25 -17.88
N ASP A 12 -17.65 2.69 -17.77
CA ASP A 12 -18.85 2.16 -18.44
C ASP A 12 -19.01 2.59 -19.91
N GLY A 13 -18.04 3.37 -20.42
CA GLY A 13 -18.01 3.90 -21.78
C GLY A 13 -18.40 5.38 -21.84
N ILE A 14 -17.93 6.09 -22.87
CA ILE A 14 -18.24 7.51 -23.09
C ILE A 14 -19.20 7.67 -24.26
N ASN A 15 -20.22 8.50 -24.04
CA ASN A 15 -21.21 8.91 -25.02
C ASN A 15 -20.96 10.40 -25.33
N GLU A 16 -20.15 10.64 -26.36
CA GLU A 16 -19.36 11.86 -26.51
C GLU A 16 -20.15 13.13 -26.90
N LYS A 17 -21.42 12.98 -27.32
CA LYS A 17 -22.24 14.11 -27.75
C LYS A 17 -23.06 14.72 -26.63
N LEU A 18 -23.30 14.03 -25.51
CA LEU A 18 -24.14 14.55 -24.43
C LEU A 18 -23.63 15.89 -23.87
N TYR A 19 -22.33 16.02 -23.63
CA TYR A 19 -21.69 17.22 -23.07
C TYR A 19 -20.77 17.93 -24.08
N ASN A 20 -20.94 17.68 -25.38
CA ASN A 20 -20.08 18.23 -26.43
C ASN A 20 -18.57 18.02 -26.17
N THR A 21 -18.17 16.83 -25.71
CA THR A 21 -16.77 16.54 -25.32
C THR A 21 -15.81 16.40 -26.50
N GLY A 22 -16.26 16.69 -27.72
CA GLY A 22 -15.53 16.43 -28.97
C GLY A 22 -15.58 14.96 -29.37
N SER A 23 -14.91 14.63 -30.47
CA SER A 23 -14.78 13.24 -30.93
C SER A 23 -13.77 12.48 -30.07
N LEU A 24 -14.09 11.22 -29.77
CA LEU A 24 -13.13 10.30 -29.18
C LEU A 24 -12.16 9.81 -30.25
N TRP A 25 -10.87 9.82 -29.95
CA TRP A 25 -9.86 9.24 -30.86
C TRP A 25 -9.87 7.71 -30.82
N LEU A 26 -10.46 7.15 -29.76
CA LEU A 26 -10.59 5.72 -29.50
C LEU A 26 -11.87 5.45 -28.69
N ASN A 27 -12.61 4.40 -29.04
CA ASN A 27 -13.78 3.95 -28.26
C ASN A 27 -13.88 2.42 -28.29
N LEU A 28 -13.26 1.76 -27.31
CA LEU A 28 -13.18 0.30 -27.23
C LEU A 28 -14.07 -0.27 -26.12
N GLU A 29 -14.28 -1.58 -26.17
CA GLU A 29 -14.85 -2.39 -25.09
C GLU A 29 -13.96 -3.61 -24.86
N VAL A 30 -13.70 -3.92 -23.60
CA VAL A 30 -13.19 -5.24 -23.19
C VAL A 30 -14.39 -6.10 -22.80
N THR A 31 -14.67 -7.14 -23.58
CA THR A 31 -15.80 -8.04 -23.34
C THR A 31 -15.54 -8.97 -22.13
N ARG A 32 -16.57 -9.72 -21.70
CA ARG A 32 -16.43 -10.67 -20.58
C ARG A 32 -15.50 -11.85 -20.89
N ASP A 33 -15.34 -12.20 -22.16
CA ASP A 33 -14.37 -13.17 -22.67
C ASP A 33 -13.01 -12.54 -23.01
N LEU A 34 -12.76 -11.32 -22.49
CA LEU A 34 -11.50 -10.58 -22.56
C LEU A 34 -11.06 -10.22 -23.98
N GLN A 35 -11.99 -10.14 -24.92
CA GLN A 35 -11.74 -9.64 -26.26
C GLN A 35 -11.81 -8.11 -26.27
N ILE A 36 -10.87 -7.48 -26.96
CA ILE A 36 -10.86 -6.03 -27.17
C ILE A 36 -11.46 -5.76 -28.54
N ARG A 37 -12.53 -4.97 -28.58
CA ARG A 37 -13.22 -4.60 -29.82
C ARG A 37 -13.62 -3.13 -29.82
N GLN A 38 -13.95 -2.61 -30.99
CA GLN A 38 -14.61 -1.32 -31.09
C GLN A 38 -15.96 -1.39 -30.36
N ARG A 39 -16.28 -0.37 -29.55
CA ARG A 39 -17.59 -0.26 -28.92
C ARG A 39 -18.60 0.15 -29.98
N GLU A 40 -19.62 -0.68 -30.15
CA GLU A 40 -20.72 -0.48 -31.10
C GLU A 40 -22.06 -0.35 -30.33
N ASP A 41 -23.15 -0.07 -31.05
CA ASP A 41 -24.53 -0.09 -30.54
C ASP A 41 -24.79 0.74 -29.27
N TYR A 42 -24.25 1.96 -29.21
CA TYR A 42 -24.50 2.91 -28.12
C TYR A 42 -25.11 4.23 -28.62
N SER A 43 -25.88 4.89 -27.75
CA SER A 43 -26.38 6.24 -28.02
C SER A 43 -25.35 7.28 -27.58
N PRO A 44 -24.86 8.16 -28.48
CA PRO A 44 -23.86 9.17 -28.12
C PRO A 44 -24.44 10.31 -27.27
N TYR A 45 -25.75 10.34 -27.04
CA TYR A 45 -26.45 11.37 -26.25
C TYR A 45 -26.93 10.84 -24.89
N GLU A 46 -26.78 9.55 -24.59
CA GLU A 46 -27.24 9.02 -23.32
C GLU A 46 -26.28 9.33 -22.18
N PRO A 47 -26.78 9.57 -20.95
CA PRO A 47 -25.92 9.72 -19.80
C PRO A 47 -25.28 8.38 -19.42
N SER A 48 -23.99 8.42 -19.13
CA SER A 48 -23.26 7.34 -18.46
C SER A 48 -22.31 7.92 -17.43
N HIS A 49 -21.76 7.07 -16.56
CA HIS A 49 -20.79 7.48 -15.56
C HIS A 49 -19.50 7.99 -16.23
N GLY A 50 -18.95 7.24 -17.20
CA GLY A 50 -17.80 7.63 -17.99
C GLY A 50 -18.01 8.92 -18.78
N THR A 51 -19.23 9.16 -19.28
CA THR A 51 -19.57 10.40 -20.00
C THR A 51 -19.44 11.64 -19.10
N ALA A 52 -19.84 11.55 -17.83
CA ALA A 52 -19.64 12.62 -16.87
C ALA A 52 -18.14 12.82 -16.56
N CYS A 53 -17.37 11.74 -16.40
CA CYS A 53 -15.92 11.81 -16.21
C CYS A 53 -15.20 12.51 -17.37
N GLY A 54 -15.54 12.14 -18.61
CA GLY A 54 -14.99 12.78 -19.81
C GLY A 54 -15.35 14.27 -19.90
N ALA A 55 -16.57 14.64 -19.53
CA ALA A 55 -17.00 16.04 -19.48
C ALA A 55 -16.27 16.86 -18.42
N ILE A 56 -16.02 16.28 -17.24
CA ILE A 56 -15.20 16.93 -16.20
C ILE A 56 -13.77 17.15 -16.73
N ILE A 57 -13.15 16.14 -17.35
CA ILE A 57 -11.80 16.31 -17.91
C ILE A 57 -11.77 17.44 -18.95
N LYS A 58 -12.72 17.48 -19.89
CA LYS A 58 -12.77 18.54 -20.92
C LYS A 58 -13.06 19.92 -20.38
N LYS A 59 -13.73 20.01 -19.22
CA LYS A 59 -13.97 21.29 -18.54
C LYS A 59 -12.66 21.95 -18.07
N TYR A 60 -11.73 21.16 -17.54
CA TYR A 60 -10.48 21.66 -16.95
C TYR A 60 -9.26 21.52 -17.89
N SER A 61 -9.36 20.71 -18.94
CA SER A 61 -8.36 20.57 -20.00
C SER A 61 -9.05 20.50 -21.37
N THR A 62 -9.37 21.66 -21.94
CA THR A 62 -10.14 21.77 -23.19
C THR A 62 -9.46 21.11 -24.38
N ASP A 63 -8.13 21.11 -24.40
CA ASP A 63 -7.32 20.56 -25.49
C ASP A 63 -7.01 19.06 -25.34
N ALA A 64 -7.49 18.42 -24.27
CA ALA A 64 -7.30 16.98 -24.05
C ALA A 64 -7.98 16.14 -25.14
N GLU A 65 -7.27 15.11 -25.62
CA GLU A 65 -7.77 14.13 -26.58
C GLU A 65 -8.25 12.88 -25.82
N LEU A 66 -9.55 12.59 -25.84
CA LEU A 66 -10.13 11.52 -25.03
C LEU A 66 -10.28 10.21 -25.80
N GLY A 67 -9.86 9.12 -25.17
CA GLY A 67 -10.17 7.75 -25.55
C GLY A 67 -11.01 7.08 -24.47
N SER A 68 -11.85 6.13 -24.85
CA SER A 68 -12.68 5.37 -23.92
C SER A 68 -12.40 3.88 -24.07
N ILE A 69 -12.30 3.18 -22.94
CA ILE A 69 -12.34 1.71 -22.88
C ILE A 69 -13.42 1.31 -21.90
N LYS A 70 -14.49 0.69 -22.39
CA LYS A 70 -15.57 0.17 -21.57
C LYS A 70 -15.17 -1.16 -20.94
N VAL A 71 -15.20 -1.24 -19.61
CA VAL A 71 -14.98 -2.46 -18.81
C VAL A 71 -16.14 -2.75 -17.85
N LEU A 72 -16.99 -1.76 -17.60
CA LEU A 72 -18.18 -1.90 -16.76
C LEU A 72 -19.43 -2.16 -17.62
N ASN A 73 -20.38 -2.89 -17.05
CA ASN A 73 -21.72 -3.07 -17.60
C ASN A 73 -22.66 -1.93 -17.18
N GLU A 74 -23.93 -2.02 -17.57
CA GLU A 74 -24.98 -1.01 -17.34
C GLU A 74 -25.30 -0.81 -15.84
N THR A 75 -24.87 -1.73 -14.99
CA THR A 75 -25.00 -1.65 -13.53
C THR A 75 -23.74 -1.14 -12.83
N GLY A 76 -22.73 -0.70 -13.59
CA GLY A 76 -21.44 -0.26 -13.06
C GLY A 76 -20.57 -1.39 -12.52
N ARG A 77 -20.80 -2.64 -12.95
CA ARG A 77 -20.03 -3.82 -12.53
C ARG A 77 -19.17 -4.34 -13.68
N GLY A 78 -17.92 -4.68 -13.36
CA GLY A 78 -17.00 -5.37 -14.24
C GLY A 78 -16.33 -6.52 -13.48
N VAL A 79 -15.53 -7.32 -14.18
CA VAL A 79 -14.65 -8.29 -13.54
C VAL A 79 -13.20 -7.82 -13.56
N ARG A 80 -12.41 -8.22 -12.57
CA ARG A 80 -10.99 -7.87 -12.42
C ARG A 80 -10.20 -7.99 -13.72
N ASP A 81 -10.37 -9.09 -14.43
CA ASP A 81 -9.56 -9.40 -15.62
C ASP A 81 -9.85 -8.46 -16.80
N GLN A 82 -11.04 -7.83 -16.86
CA GLN A 82 -11.34 -6.79 -17.86
C GLN A 82 -10.54 -5.51 -17.56
N LEU A 83 -10.44 -5.12 -16.28
CA LEU A 83 -9.61 -3.99 -15.85
C LEU A 83 -8.13 -4.23 -16.16
N ILE A 84 -7.61 -5.42 -15.81
CA ILE A 84 -6.23 -5.81 -16.12
C ILE A 84 -5.96 -5.76 -17.63
N THR A 85 -6.87 -6.33 -18.43
CA THR A 85 -6.76 -6.33 -19.89
C THR A 85 -6.73 -4.91 -20.45
N ALA A 86 -7.57 -4.01 -19.95
CA ALA A 86 -7.59 -2.61 -20.38
C ALA A 86 -6.30 -1.86 -19.97
N LEU A 87 -5.79 -2.07 -18.76
CA LEU A 87 -4.52 -1.48 -18.29
C LEU A 87 -3.33 -1.94 -19.14
N CYS A 88 -3.22 -3.25 -19.39
CA CYS A 88 -2.19 -3.81 -20.27
C CYS A 88 -2.31 -3.25 -21.69
N TRP A 89 -3.53 -3.19 -22.25
CA TRP A 89 -3.73 -2.60 -23.58
C TRP A 89 -3.27 -1.15 -23.64
N CYS A 90 -3.63 -0.31 -22.65
CA CYS A 90 -3.17 1.08 -22.59
C CYS A 90 -1.65 1.18 -22.51
N THR A 91 -1.04 0.32 -21.69
CA THR A 91 0.41 0.27 -21.52
C THR A 91 1.13 -0.11 -22.81
N ASP A 92 0.63 -1.14 -23.50
CA ASP A 92 1.22 -1.64 -24.75
C ASP A 92 0.99 -0.70 -25.94
N ASN A 93 0.05 0.25 -25.83
CA ASN A 93 -0.27 1.26 -26.85
C ASN A 93 0.22 2.67 -26.48
N ASP A 94 1.24 2.76 -25.62
CA ASP A 94 1.94 4.01 -25.25
C ASP A 94 1.03 5.11 -24.67
N ILE A 95 -0.10 4.74 -24.05
CA ILE A 95 -0.96 5.68 -23.34
C ILE A 95 -0.23 6.23 -22.13
N LYS A 96 -0.13 7.57 -22.01
CA LYS A 96 0.59 8.20 -20.90
C LYS A 96 -0.26 8.56 -19.69
N LEU A 97 -1.56 8.76 -19.87
CA LEU A 97 -2.47 9.15 -18.80
C LEU A 97 -3.76 8.35 -18.84
N ILE A 98 -4.09 7.71 -17.71
CA ILE A 98 -5.29 6.89 -17.54
C ILE A 98 -6.10 7.44 -16.37
N ASN A 99 -7.41 7.65 -16.59
CA ASN A 99 -8.38 7.90 -15.53
C ASN A 99 -9.17 6.62 -15.23
N LEU A 100 -9.23 6.26 -13.95
CA LEU A 100 -10.01 5.15 -13.42
C LEU A 100 -11.00 5.66 -12.37
N SER A 101 -12.25 5.89 -12.78
CA SER A 101 -13.32 6.23 -11.83
C SER A 101 -14.04 4.96 -11.33
N LEU A 102 -13.26 3.92 -11.07
CA LEU A 102 -13.69 2.59 -10.65
C LEU A 102 -12.61 1.93 -9.79
N GLY A 103 -12.96 0.85 -9.11
CA GLY A 103 -12.01 0.04 -8.34
C GLY A 103 -12.67 -1.18 -7.71
N THR A 104 -11.86 -1.97 -7.02
CA THR A 104 -12.28 -3.15 -6.26
C THR A 104 -11.80 -3.03 -4.81
N ILE A 105 -12.65 -3.48 -3.88
CA ILE A 105 -12.30 -3.66 -2.46
C ILE A 105 -12.09 -5.13 -2.13
N ASP A 106 -12.21 -6.03 -3.12
CA ASP A 106 -12.00 -7.45 -2.93
C ASP A 106 -10.48 -7.72 -2.76
N PHE A 107 -10.09 -8.16 -1.57
CA PHE A 107 -8.69 -8.45 -1.26
C PHE A 107 -8.07 -9.51 -2.18
N ARG A 108 -8.88 -10.36 -2.82
CA ARG A 108 -8.43 -11.42 -3.75
C ARG A 108 -7.94 -10.84 -5.09
N ASP A 109 -8.33 -9.61 -5.41
CA ASP A 109 -7.91 -8.94 -6.64
C ASP A 109 -6.51 -8.29 -6.50
N TYR A 110 -6.03 -8.13 -5.27
CA TYR A 110 -4.81 -7.37 -4.91
C TYR A 110 -3.62 -7.65 -5.81
N GLU A 111 -3.16 -8.89 -5.82
CA GLU A 111 -1.88 -9.21 -6.44
C GLU A 111 -1.92 -9.05 -7.97
N ALA A 112 -3.05 -9.37 -8.59
CA ALA A 112 -3.22 -9.29 -10.02
C ALA A 112 -3.38 -7.84 -10.50
N VAL A 113 -4.13 -7.01 -9.76
CA VAL A 113 -4.27 -5.57 -10.07
C VAL A 113 -2.95 -4.83 -9.80
N ARG A 114 -2.28 -5.11 -8.67
CA ARG A 114 -0.97 -4.55 -8.31
C ARG A 114 0.07 -4.78 -9.42
N LYS A 115 0.18 -6.00 -9.93
CA LYS A 115 1.10 -6.33 -11.05
C LYS A 115 0.77 -5.56 -12.33
N ALA A 116 -0.50 -5.44 -12.70
CA ALA A 116 -0.91 -4.70 -13.89
C ALA A 116 -0.58 -3.20 -13.78
N VAL A 117 -0.79 -2.61 -12.60
CA VAL A 117 -0.43 -1.22 -12.29
C VAL A 117 1.07 -1.02 -12.33
N ASN A 118 1.85 -1.86 -11.65
CA ASN A 118 3.30 -1.76 -11.62
C ASN A 118 3.90 -1.91 -13.03
N TYR A 119 3.33 -2.80 -13.86
CA TYR A 119 3.68 -2.92 -15.28
C TYR A 119 3.43 -1.59 -16.02
N ALA A 120 2.24 -1.01 -15.89
CA ALA A 120 1.90 0.26 -16.52
C ALA A 120 2.87 1.39 -16.11
N VAL A 121 3.11 1.56 -14.80
CA VAL A 121 4.00 2.62 -14.31
C VAL A 121 5.45 2.38 -14.72
N SER A 122 5.91 1.13 -14.80
CA SER A 122 7.25 0.81 -15.35
C SER A 122 7.45 1.24 -16.81
N LYS A 123 6.35 1.49 -17.55
CA LYS A 123 6.36 2.04 -18.93
C LYS A 123 6.08 3.55 -18.97
N GLY A 124 6.05 4.19 -17.82
CA GLY A 124 5.81 5.63 -17.67
C GLY A 124 4.35 6.02 -17.87
N VAL A 125 3.41 5.10 -17.63
CA VAL A 125 1.98 5.43 -17.57
C VAL A 125 1.68 6.09 -16.23
N ILE A 126 0.93 7.20 -16.24
CA ILE A 126 0.39 7.84 -15.04
C ILE A 126 -1.06 7.41 -14.89
N ILE A 127 -1.41 6.87 -13.73
CA ILE A 127 -2.77 6.40 -13.41
C ILE A 127 -3.33 7.27 -12.30
N ILE A 128 -4.53 7.80 -12.53
CA ILE A 128 -5.32 8.52 -11.52
C ILE A 128 -6.58 7.73 -11.27
N ALA A 129 -6.85 7.39 -10.02
CA ALA A 129 -7.95 6.50 -9.67
C ALA A 129 -8.77 6.98 -8.48
N ALA A 130 -10.07 6.77 -8.55
CA ALA A 130 -11.00 7.12 -7.49
C ALA A 130 -11.00 6.08 -6.36
N CYS A 131 -10.95 6.55 -5.11
CA CYS A 131 -11.19 5.73 -3.93
C CYS A 131 -12.66 5.26 -3.88
N ASN A 132 -12.94 4.12 -3.26
CA ASN A 132 -14.31 3.67 -2.98
C ASN A 132 -15.07 4.72 -2.15
N ASN A 133 -16.37 4.90 -2.40
CA ASN A 133 -17.16 5.93 -1.70
C ASN A 133 -17.34 5.70 -0.19
N GLY A 134 -17.05 4.50 0.31
CA GLY A 134 -16.93 4.18 1.74
C GLY A 134 -15.55 4.49 2.33
N ASN A 135 -14.61 5.03 1.54
CA ASN A 135 -13.22 5.31 1.91
C ASN A 135 -12.45 4.08 2.42
N LEU A 136 -12.81 2.90 1.91
CA LEU A 136 -12.10 1.65 2.11
C LEU A 136 -10.85 1.58 1.22
N PHE A 137 -9.90 0.73 1.60
CA PHE A 137 -8.74 0.41 0.77
C PHE A 137 -9.22 -0.10 -0.59
N THR A 138 -8.89 0.64 -1.64
CA THR A 138 -9.47 0.44 -2.96
C THR A 138 -8.37 0.24 -3.97
N GLN A 139 -8.39 -0.86 -4.70
CA GLN A 139 -7.47 -1.06 -5.79
C GLN A 139 -8.10 -0.58 -7.10
N PRO A 140 -7.36 0.14 -7.95
CA PRO A 140 -5.94 0.45 -7.79
C PRO A 140 -5.64 1.76 -7.01
N ALA A 141 -6.65 2.54 -6.62
CA ALA A 141 -6.48 3.88 -6.03
C ALA A 141 -5.56 3.99 -4.80
N SER A 142 -5.47 2.95 -3.97
CA SER A 142 -4.65 2.90 -2.77
C SER A 142 -3.22 2.38 -3.01
N LEU A 143 -2.86 1.97 -4.23
CA LEU A 143 -1.52 1.47 -4.56
C LEU A 143 -0.52 2.62 -4.70
N SER A 144 0.72 2.44 -4.26
CA SER A 144 1.74 3.51 -4.27
C SER A 144 2.08 4.06 -5.65
N ASP A 145 1.92 3.24 -6.69
CA ASP A 145 2.16 3.59 -8.10
C ASP A 145 0.90 4.22 -8.76
N VAL A 146 -0.08 4.68 -7.98
CA VAL A 146 -1.31 5.31 -8.47
C VAL A 146 -1.53 6.61 -7.71
N ILE A 147 -1.97 7.65 -8.42
CA ILE A 147 -2.42 8.88 -7.77
C ILE A 147 -3.88 8.66 -7.33
N GLY A 148 -4.04 8.34 -6.05
CA GLY A 148 -5.35 8.09 -5.45
C GLY A 148 -6.12 9.37 -5.19
N VAL A 149 -7.42 9.40 -5.51
CA VAL A 149 -8.27 10.58 -5.32
C VAL A 149 -9.55 10.25 -4.55
N LYS A 150 -9.88 11.07 -3.55
CA LYS A 150 -11.18 11.08 -2.87
C LYS A 150 -11.85 12.46 -2.95
N CYS A 151 -13.17 12.45 -2.78
CA CYS A 151 -14.00 13.65 -2.73
C CYS A 151 -13.87 14.35 -1.37
N ASP A 152 -13.85 15.67 -1.38
CA ASP A 152 -14.14 16.47 -0.20
C ASP A 152 -15.64 16.40 0.12
N MET A 153 -15.99 15.48 1.01
CA MET A 153 -17.38 15.27 1.45
C MET A 153 -17.93 16.43 2.27
N ASP A 154 -17.06 17.24 2.90
CA ASP A 154 -17.47 18.39 3.69
C ASP A 154 -17.87 19.60 2.83
N GLY A 155 -17.57 19.58 1.52
CA GLY A 155 -17.88 20.65 0.58
C GLY A 155 -17.14 21.97 0.89
N LYS A 156 -15.96 21.89 1.51
CA LYS A 156 -15.10 23.03 1.83
C LYS A 156 -14.33 23.54 0.61
N LEU A 157 -14.00 22.64 -0.31
CA LEU A 157 -13.30 22.93 -1.56
C LEU A 157 -14.27 23.45 -2.62
N LYS A 158 -13.89 24.56 -3.26
CA LYS A 158 -14.63 25.11 -4.39
C LYS A 158 -14.32 24.32 -5.66
N GLU A 159 -15.15 24.53 -6.67
CA GLU A 159 -14.98 23.93 -7.99
C GLU A 159 -13.57 24.23 -8.55
N GLY A 160 -12.82 23.19 -8.91
CA GLY A 160 -11.42 23.29 -9.37
C GLY A 160 -10.36 23.25 -8.27
N GLN A 161 -10.74 23.17 -6.99
CA GLN A 161 -9.79 23.11 -5.87
C GLN A 161 -9.57 21.68 -5.37
N TYR A 162 -8.37 21.43 -4.84
CA TYR A 162 -7.98 20.18 -4.19
C TYR A 162 -6.93 20.40 -3.09
N ARG A 163 -6.76 19.40 -2.26
CA ARG A 163 -5.73 19.30 -1.23
C ARG A 163 -4.88 18.06 -1.45
N TYR A 164 -3.60 18.16 -1.11
CA TYR A 164 -2.67 17.05 -1.14
C TYR A 164 -2.53 16.44 0.26
N ASN A 165 -2.80 15.15 0.37
CA ASN A 165 -2.68 14.36 1.60
C ASN A 165 -1.25 13.83 1.68
N CYS A 166 -0.47 14.32 2.64
CA CYS A 166 0.92 13.89 2.81
C CYS A 166 0.98 12.53 3.52
N TYR A 167 1.62 11.54 2.89
CA TYR A 167 1.81 10.18 3.41
C TYR A 167 0.53 9.55 3.99
N PRO A 168 -0.55 9.46 3.21
CA PRO A 168 -1.83 9.00 3.72
C PRO A 168 -1.83 7.48 3.93
N LEU A 169 -2.30 7.03 5.09
CA LEU A 169 -2.35 5.60 5.44
C LEU A 169 -3.25 4.81 4.48
N ASP A 170 -4.32 5.43 3.94
CA ASP A 170 -5.23 4.83 2.98
C ASP A 170 -4.67 4.78 1.53
N GLY A 171 -3.51 5.40 1.28
CA GLY A 171 -2.90 5.51 -0.04
C GLY A 171 -3.52 6.56 -0.96
N ILE A 172 -4.43 7.41 -0.46
CA ILE A 172 -5.15 8.38 -1.29
C ILE A 172 -4.45 9.74 -1.25
N ASP A 173 -3.64 10.05 -2.26
CA ASP A 173 -2.82 11.26 -2.32
C ASP A 173 -3.62 12.57 -2.32
N ILE A 174 -4.83 12.60 -2.88
CA ILE A 174 -5.55 13.86 -3.14
C ILE A 174 -6.99 13.81 -2.63
N THR A 175 -7.39 14.88 -1.96
CA THR A 175 -8.80 15.18 -1.64
C THR A 175 -9.27 16.35 -2.51
N ALA A 176 -10.27 16.16 -3.36
CA ALA A 176 -10.66 17.14 -4.38
C ALA A 176 -12.16 17.43 -4.42
N CYS A 177 -12.53 18.58 -5.00
CA CYS A 177 -13.93 18.91 -5.29
C CYS A 177 -14.50 17.91 -6.32
N ALA A 178 -15.72 17.42 -6.09
CA ALA A 178 -16.45 16.53 -7.00
C ALA A 178 -17.74 17.14 -7.60
N SER A 179 -18.10 18.36 -7.18
CA SER A 179 -19.31 19.07 -7.65
C SER A 179 -18.96 20.03 -8.79
N HIS A 180 -19.15 19.57 -10.02
CA HIS A 180 -18.84 20.29 -11.24
C HIS A 180 -20.11 20.65 -11.99
N PHE A 181 -20.23 21.90 -12.45
CA PHE A 181 -21.33 22.31 -13.34
C PHE A 181 -20.99 21.94 -14.79
N LEU A 182 -21.76 21.00 -15.36
CA LEU A 182 -21.60 20.50 -16.72
C LEU A 182 -22.76 20.96 -17.60
N VAL A 183 -22.47 21.39 -18.83
CA VAL A 183 -23.45 21.90 -19.80
C VAL A 183 -23.63 20.89 -20.92
N LYS A 184 -24.87 20.49 -21.17
CA LYS A 184 -25.24 19.53 -22.22
C LYS A 184 -25.34 20.18 -23.59
N TYR A 185 -25.51 19.35 -24.62
CA TYR A 185 -25.74 19.77 -26.00
C TYR A 185 -26.99 20.62 -26.23
N ASP A 186 -27.96 20.59 -25.31
CA ASP A 186 -29.21 21.35 -25.35
C ASP A 186 -29.17 22.61 -24.47
N ASP A 187 -27.97 23.07 -24.10
CA ASP A 187 -27.68 24.21 -23.21
C ASP A 187 -28.22 24.05 -21.77
N THR A 188 -28.75 22.88 -21.41
CA THR A 188 -29.14 22.62 -20.02
C THR A 188 -27.92 22.23 -19.18
N GLY A 189 -27.85 22.79 -17.97
CA GLY A 189 -26.77 22.55 -17.02
C GLY A 189 -27.17 21.61 -15.89
N LYS A 190 -26.24 20.76 -15.43
CA LYS A 190 -26.40 19.93 -14.24
C LYS A 190 -25.12 19.93 -13.41
N LYS A 191 -25.26 20.02 -12.08
CA LYS A 191 -24.16 19.75 -11.16
C LYS A 191 -24.02 18.25 -10.91
N THR A 192 -22.79 17.76 -10.92
CA THR A 192 -22.48 16.40 -10.47
C THR A 192 -22.71 16.26 -8.97
N ALA A 193 -23.13 15.07 -8.54
CA ALA A 193 -23.26 14.76 -7.13
C ALA A 193 -21.86 14.56 -6.51
N PRO A 194 -21.63 14.91 -5.23
CA PRO A 194 -20.37 14.61 -4.57
C PRO A 194 -20.14 13.09 -4.50
N CYS A 195 -19.10 12.61 -5.19
CA CYS A 195 -18.61 11.23 -5.08
C CYS A 195 -17.13 11.18 -5.51
N ASN A 196 -16.41 10.15 -5.06
CA ASN A 196 -14.97 10.03 -5.36
C ASN A 196 -14.70 9.91 -6.87
N SER A 197 -15.62 9.27 -7.59
CA SER A 197 -15.52 9.08 -9.04
C SER A 197 -15.49 10.37 -9.87
N PHE A 198 -16.09 11.46 -9.37
CA PHE A 198 -16.09 12.76 -10.05
C PHE A 198 -14.97 13.69 -9.58
N ALA A 199 -14.29 13.36 -8.49
CA ALA A 199 -13.06 14.03 -8.06
C ALA A 199 -11.85 13.62 -8.92
N ALA A 200 -11.68 12.32 -9.19
CA ALA A 200 -10.59 11.78 -10.01
C ALA A 200 -10.41 12.41 -11.41
N PRO A 201 -11.48 12.62 -12.22
CA PRO A 201 -11.34 13.22 -13.55
C PRO A 201 -10.89 14.69 -13.50
N MET A 202 -11.17 15.43 -12.43
CA MET A 202 -10.65 16.80 -12.27
C MET A 202 -9.12 16.75 -12.10
N ILE A 203 -8.61 15.87 -11.24
CA ILE A 203 -7.17 15.67 -11.06
C ILE A 203 -6.51 15.12 -12.33
N THR A 204 -7.22 14.29 -13.10
CA THR A 204 -6.75 13.86 -14.43
C THR A 204 -6.55 15.03 -15.37
N ALA A 205 -7.43 16.02 -15.37
CA ALA A 205 -7.25 17.21 -16.18
C ALA A 205 -6.03 18.04 -15.73
N GLU A 206 -5.80 18.17 -14.42
CA GLU A 206 -4.61 18.85 -13.89
C GLU A 206 -3.32 18.12 -14.30
N ALA A 207 -3.27 16.80 -14.18
CA ALA A 207 -2.14 16.00 -14.65
C ALA A 207 -1.92 16.11 -16.16
N CYS A 208 -3.00 16.18 -16.96
CA CYS A 208 -2.92 16.45 -18.39
C CYS A 208 -2.28 17.81 -18.68
N ASN A 209 -2.69 18.86 -17.96
CA ASN A 209 -2.13 20.20 -18.11
C ASN A 209 -0.64 20.23 -17.76
N ILE A 210 -0.21 19.50 -16.73
CA ILE A 210 1.21 19.34 -16.38
C ILE A 210 1.98 18.60 -17.50
N LEU A 211 1.43 17.49 -18.02
CA LEU A 211 2.04 16.71 -19.10
C LEU A 211 2.19 17.50 -20.41
N GLN A 212 1.25 18.39 -20.73
CA GLN A 212 1.33 19.24 -21.91
C GLN A 212 2.57 20.16 -21.88
N HIS A 213 2.98 20.58 -20.69
CA HIS A 213 4.17 21.42 -20.49
C HIS A 213 5.46 20.60 -20.32
N ASN A 214 5.36 19.41 -19.71
CA ASN A 214 6.50 18.51 -19.50
C ASN A 214 6.16 17.05 -19.88
N PRO A 215 6.29 16.68 -21.18
CA PRO A 215 5.90 15.36 -21.66
C PRO A 215 6.75 14.18 -21.15
N SER A 216 7.94 14.47 -20.61
CA SER A 216 8.88 13.47 -20.07
C SER A 216 8.92 13.46 -18.54
N ILE A 217 7.89 14.01 -17.89
CA ILE A 217 7.77 14.03 -16.44
C ILE A 217 7.76 12.61 -15.86
N SER A 218 8.48 12.38 -14.76
CA SER A 218 8.40 11.12 -14.02
C SER A 218 7.14 11.08 -13.16
N PHE A 219 6.78 9.89 -12.67
CA PHE A 219 5.66 9.73 -11.75
C PHE A 219 5.84 10.56 -10.46
N GLN A 220 7.03 10.53 -9.86
CA GLN A 220 7.35 11.29 -8.64
C GLN A 220 7.30 12.80 -8.89
N GLU A 221 7.80 13.26 -10.04
CA GLU A 221 7.72 14.67 -10.42
C GLU A 221 6.27 15.11 -10.67
N MET A 222 5.42 14.24 -11.24
CA MET A 222 3.98 14.49 -11.35
C MET A 222 3.34 14.66 -9.96
N ARG A 223 3.64 13.75 -9.02
CA ARG A 223 3.15 13.86 -7.63
C ARG A 223 3.58 15.18 -7.00
N ARG A 224 4.85 15.58 -7.16
CA ARG A 224 5.35 16.88 -6.66
C ARG A 224 4.61 18.06 -7.29
N LYS A 225 4.41 18.06 -8.61
CA LYS A 225 3.71 19.16 -9.31
C LYS A 225 2.25 19.29 -8.88
N LEU A 226 1.56 18.18 -8.64
CA LEU A 226 0.22 18.19 -8.07
C LEU A 226 0.23 18.67 -6.62
N ALA A 227 1.19 18.23 -5.81
CA ALA A 227 1.33 18.70 -4.42
C ALA A 227 1.58 20.22 -4.35
N GLU A 228 2.45 20.76 -5.21
CA GLU A 228 2.72 22.20 -5.33
C GLU A 228 1.50 23.02 -5.80
N GLY A 229 0.58 22.40 -6.55
CA GLY A 229 -0.64 23.03 -7.06
C GLY A 229 -1.83 22.97 -6.11
N ALA A 230 -1.70 22.29 -4.96
CA ALA A 230 -2.78 22.12 -4.01
C ALA A 230 -3.04 23.37 -3.14
N GLU A 231 -4.23 23.45 -2.52
CA GLU A 231 -4.63 24.59 -1.68
C GLU A 231 -3.95 24.62 -0.30
N ASN A 232 -3.39 23.49 0.16
CA ASN A 232 -2.71 23.39 1.44
C ASN A 232 -1.19 23.43 1.27
N ALA A 233 -0.50 24.00 2.26
CA ALA A 233 0.95 23.94 2.33
C ALA A 233 1.43 22.50 2.57
N LEU A 234 2.59 22.18 2.00
CA LEU A 234 3.30 20.92 2.26
C LEU A 234 4.18 21.07 3.52
N PRO A 235 4.35 20.00 4.32
CA PRO A 235 5.35 19.95 5.37
C PRO A 235 6.77 20.18 4.82
N GLU A 236 7.65 20.83 5.58
CA GLU A 236 9.05 21.10 5.16
C GLU A 236 9.88 19.84 4.86
N ASN A 237 9.48 18.69 5.41
CA ASN A 237 10.12 17.38 5.28
C ASN A 237 9.32 16.39 4.42
N TRP A 238 8.40 16.90 3.59
CA TRP A 238 7.69 16.06 2.63
C TRP A 238 8.52 15.87 1.37
N HIS A 239 8.60 14.62 0.90
CA HIS A 239 9.34 14.21 -0.29
C HIS A 239 8.45 13.33 -1.15
N ALA A 240 8.34 13.64 -2.45
CA ALA A 240 7.45 12.96 -3.39
C ALA A 240 7.87 11.51 -3.70
N ASN A 241 9.07 11.13 -3.27
CA ASN A 241 9.66 9.83 -3.52
C ASN A 241 9.68 8.91 -2.28
N MET A 242 9.21 9.40 -1.13
CA MET A 242 9.02 8.58 0.07
C MET A 242 7.64 7.93 0.09
N TYR A 243 7.59 6.64 0.43
CA TYR A 243 6.36 5.84 0.45
C TYR A 243 6.22 5.08 1.77
N PRO A 244 5.04 5.12 2.43
CA PRO A 244 4.75 4.30 3.60
C PRO A 244 4.64 2.79 3.30
N ARG A 245 4.37 2.43 2.05
CA ARG A 245 4.25 1.04 1.58
C ARG A 245 5.27 0.71 0.49
N ALA A 246 5.49 -0.58 0.30
CA ALA A 246 6.39 -1.13 -0.71
C ALA A 246 5.69 -2.09 -1.69
N ASP A 247 4.43 -1.80 -2.03
CA ASP A 247 3.61 -2.58 -2.99
C ASP A 247 4.08 -2.46 -4.45
N TRP A 248 5.04 -1.58 -4.71
CA TRP A 248 5.64 -1.33 -6.01
C TRP A 248 6.80 -2.28 -6.38
N ILE A 249 7.19 -3.18 -5.48
CA ILE A 249 8.30 -4.12 -5.70
C ILE A 249 7.86 -5.28 -6.59
N GLU A 250 8.64 -5.58 -7.64
CA GLU A 250 8.45 -6.80 -8.46
C GLU A 250 9.66 -7.73 -8.40
N ASN A 251 10.87 -7.18 -8.38
CA ASN A 251 12.13 -7.90 -8.42
C ASN A 251 13.15 -7.23 -7.49
N ALA A 252 13.31 -7.79 -6.30
CA ALA A 252 14.20 -7.27 -5.28
C ALA A 252 15.46 -8.11 -5.12
N ILE A 253 16.55 -7.43 -4.76
CA ILE A 253 17.72 -8.05 -4.14
C ILE A 253 17.79 -7.59 -2.69
N VAL A 254 18.13 -8.50 -1.78
CA VAL A 254 18.22 -8.18 -0.36
C VAL A 254 19.65 -8.22 0.10
N PHE A 255 20.06 -7.19 0.83
CA PHE A 255 21.31 -7.13 1.55
C PHE A 255 21.02 -7.19 3.04
N ASN A 256 21.42 -8.29 3.68
CA ASN A 256 21.39 -8.44 5.12
C ASN A 256 22.73 -7.99 5.67
N THR A 257 22.75 -6.91 6.46
CA THR A 257 23.96 -6.51 7.17
C THR A 257 23.88 -6.99 8.60
N SER A 258 24.95 -7.63 9.10
CA SER A 258 25.01 -8.08 10.49
C SER A 258 26.38 -7.84 11.11
N CYS A 259 26.35 -7.40 12.36
CA CYS A 259 27.54 -7.33 13.22
C CYS A 259 27.69 -8.55 14.15
N SER A 260 26.64 -9.38 14.26
CA SER A 260 26.65 -10.57 15.11
C SER A 260 27.00 -11.83 14.31
N LYS A 261 27.63 -12.82 14.96
CA LYS A 261 28.08 -14.05 14.29
C LYS A 261 26.94 -15.01 13.89
N ASN A 262 25.73 -14.84 14.45
CA ASN A 262 24.62 -15.81 14.34
C ASN A 262 23.26 -15.18 13.97
N SER A 263 23.20 -13.95 13.46
CA SER A 263 21.93 -13.25 13.15
C SER A 263 21.67 -13.14 11.65
N THR A 264 21.46 -14.26 10.96
CA THR A 264 20.79 -14.21 9.66
C THR A 264 19.30 -14.15 9.92
N VAL A 265 18.69 -12.97 9.80
CA VAL A 265 17.23 -12.84 9.86
C VAL A 265 16.69 -13.41 8.55
N ASN A 266 15.96 -14.52 8.64
CA ASN A 266 15.28 -15.08 7.49
C ASN A 266 13.94 -14.36 7.34
N ILE A 267 13.87 -13.38 6.45
CA ILE A 267 12.62 -12.74 6.09
C ILE A 267 11.98 -13.61 4.99
N PRO A 268 10.75 -14.09 5.16
CA PRO A 268 10.01 -14.79 4.12
C PRO A 268 9.64 -13.77 3.04
N TYR A 269 10.56 -13.57 2.11
CA TYR A 269 10.37 -12.61 1.04
C TYR A 269 9.25 -13.08 0.11
N SER A 270 8.36 -12.15 -0.26
CA SER A 270 7.08 -12.40 -0.95
C SER A 270 7.17 -12.84 -2.43
N GLY A 271 8.10 -13.74 -2.78
CA GLY A 271 8.32 -14.20 -4.17
C GLY A 271 8.94 -13.14 -5.10
N VAL A 272 9.04 -11.89 -4.65
CA VAL A 272 9.67 -10.77 -5.36
C VAL A 272 11.19 -10.79 -5.24
N VAL A 273 11.76 -11.45 -4.22
CA VAL A 273 13.22 -11.47 -4.00
C VAL A 273 13.90 -12.52 -4.87
N LYS A 274 14.90 -12.08 -5.64
CA LYS A 274 15.68 -12.92 -6.55
C LYS A 274 16.95 -13.47 -5.92
N SER A 275 17.52 -12.74 -4.97
CA SER A 275 18.74 -13.15 -4.26
C SER A 275 18.88 -12.42 -2.94
N VAL A 276 19.54 -13.08 -2.00
CA VAL A 276 19.90 -12.54 -0.68
C VAL A 276 21.42 -12.55 -0.56
N ILE A 277 21.98 -11.46 -0.05
CA ILE A 277 23.41 -11.27 0.16
C ILE A 277 23.65 -10.90 1.61
N ASP A 278 24.36 -11.75 2.31
CA ASP A 278 24.77 -11.46 3.68
C ASP A 278 26.12 -10.74 3.69
N ILE A 279 26.16 -9.57 4.31
CA ILE A 279 27.33 -8.74 4.50
C ILE A 279 27.65 -8.67 5.99
N ARG A 280 28.87 -9.08 6.35
CA ARG A 280 29.38 -8.90 7.71
C ARG A 280 29.95 -7.50 7.88
N CYS A 281 29.49 -6.81 8.92
CA CYS A 281 29.94 -5.47 9.30
C CYS A 281 30.76 -5.53 10.58
N SER A 282 31.85 -4.76 10.64
CA SER A 282 32.67 -4.65 11.86
C SER A 282 32.00 -3.77 12.92
N LYS A 283 31.23 -2.79 12.47
CA LYS A 283 30.46 -1.85 13.29
C LYS A 283 29.06 -1.69 12.75
N SER A 284 28.14 -1.35 13.63
CA SER A 284 26.73 -1.14 13.29
C SER A 284 26.57 0.01 12.28
N GLU A 285 27.41 1.03 12.34
CA GLU A 285 27.33 2.21 11.45
C GLU A 285 27.78 1.98 9.99
N GLU A 286 28.36 0.82 9.68
CA GLU A 286 28.94 0.58 8.34
C GLU A 286 27.96 -0.10 7.37
N GLY A 287 26.77 -0.50 7.81
CA GLY A 287 25.82 -1.32 7.03
C GLY A 287 25.54 -0.77 5.64
N MET A 288 24.99 0.45 5.57
CA MET A 288 24.67 1.12 4.30
C MET A 288 25.90 1.33 3.41
N GLY A 289 27.01 1.80 3.99
CA GLY A 289 28.26 1.99 3.27
C GLY A 289 28.80 0.70 2.65
N LYS A 290 28.63 -0.44 3.33
CA LYS A 290 29.05 -1.76 2.82
C LYS A 290 28.16 -2.27 1.68
N VAL A 291 26.85 -2.02 1.75
CA VAL A 291 25.93 -2.29 0.63
C VAL A 291 26.37 -1.50 -0.60
N LEU A 292 26.62 -0.19 -0.44
CA LEU A 292 27.10 0.66 -1.52
C LEU A 292 28.46 0.19 -2.08
N GLU A 293 29.41 -0.17 -1.21
CA GLU A 293 30.72 -0.70 -1.61
C GLU A 293 30.58 -1.97 -2.46
N TYR A 294 29.69 -2.89 -2.05
CA TYR A 294 29.40 -4.10 -2.79
C TYR A 294 28.81 -3.79 -4.17
N LEU A 295 27.76 -2.95 -4.21
CA LEU A 295 27.08 -2.61 -5.46
C LEU A 295 28.00 -1.89 -6.45
N LYS A 296 28.90 -1.03 -5.98
CA LYS A 296 29.92 -0.38 -6.83
C LYS A 296 30.85 -1.40 -7.50
N LYS A 297 31.17 -2.50 -6.84
CA LYS A 297 32.02 -3.60 -7.37
C LYS A 297 31.24 -4.56 -8.27
N SER A 298 29.95 -4.74 -8.01
CA SER A 298 29.13 -5.81 -8.62
C SER A 298 27.84 -5.31 -9.30
N LYS A 299 27.91 -4.20 -10.05
CA LYS A 299 26.72 -3.56 -10.66
C LYS A 299 25.82 -4.50 -11.46
N ALA A 300 26.41 -5.49 -12.15
CA ALA A 300 25.67 -6.45 -12.98
C ALA A 300 24.64 -7.30 -12.21
N ILE A 301 24.77 -7.38 -10.88
CA ILE A 301 23.80 -8.10 -10.04
C ILE A 301 22.41 -7.45 -10.01
N LEU A 302 22.33 -6.18 -10.42
CA LEU A 302 21.09 -5.42 -10.48
C LEU A 302 20.38 -5.54 -11.84
N ASN A 303 20.89 -6.37 -12.76
CA ASN A 303 20.23 -6.65 -14.02
C ASN A 303 18.91 -7.40 -13.75
N GLY A 304 17.80 -6.85 -14.22
CA GLY A 304 16.46 -7.40 -13.96
C GLY A 304 15.94 -7.19 -12.54
N ILE A 305 16.64 -6.40 -11.72
CA ILE A 305 16.22 -5.98 -10.39
C ILE A 305 15.64 -4.56 -10.49
N ASP A 306 14.53 -4.30 -9.83
CA ASP A 306 13.96 -2.95 -9.66
C ASP A 306 14.24 -2.37 -8.27
N THR A 307 14.48 -3.22 -7.27
CA THR A 307 14.57 -2.79 -5.87
C THR A 307 15.77 -3.36 -5.14
N VAL A 308 16.45 -2.51 -4.38
CA VAL A 308 17.41 -2.94 -3.35
C VAL A 308 16.73 -2.84 -1.98
N ILE A 309 16.69 -3.96 -1.26
CA ILE A 309 16.24 -4.01 0.14
C ILE A 309 17.50 -4.07 1.01
N ALA A 310 17.76 -3.03 1.79
CA ALA A 310 18.84 -2.99 2.77
C ALA A 310 18.26 -3.31 4.15
N ASN A 311 18.46 -4.55 4.61
CA ASN A 311 18.09 -5.00 5.94
C ASN A 311 19.23 -4.73 6.92
N LEU A 312 19.07 -3.70 7.74
CA LEU A 312 20.11 -3.18 8.61
C LEU A 312 20.10 -3.81 10.02
N ALA A 313 19.97 -5.14 10.09
CA ALA A 313 19.83 -5.87 11.35
C ALA A 313 20.96 -5.53 12.37
N HIS A 314 20.62 -4.72 13.37
CA HIS A 314 21.53 -4.22 14.43
C HIS A 314 22.69 -3.35 13.92
N SER A 315 22.58 -2.83 12.70
CA SER A 315 23.47 -1.83 12.11
C SER A 315 22.81 -0.45 12.15
N THR A 316 23.26 0.43 13.05
CA THR A 316 22.71 1.77 13.27
C THR A 316 23.25 2.75 12.25
N CYS A 317 22.42 3.36 11.39
CA CYS A 317 22.87 4.55 10.67
C CYS A 317 23.02 5.73 11.66
N ALA A 318 24.16 6.43 11.63
CA ALA A 318 24.32 7.65 12.44
C ALA A 318 23.52 8.79 11.80
N ALA A 319 22.99 9.73 12.61
CA ALA A 319 22.24 10.91 12.12
C ALA A 319 22.97 11.72 11.03
N ASN A 320 24.30 11.67 11.03
CA ASN A 320 25.16 12.43 10.12
C ASN A 320 25.77 11.55 9.00
N ASP A 321 25.24 10.35 8.79
CA ASP A 321 25.76 9.38 7.83
C ASP A 321 25.31 9.73 6.41
N THR A 322 26.25 10.19 5.57
CA THR A 322 26.00 10.45 4.15
C THR A 322 25.79 9.17 3.34
N SER A 323 26.06 7.99 3.91
CA SER A 323 26.01 6.71 3.19
C SER A 323 24.63 6.40 2.61
N LEU A 324 23.55 6.81 3.28
CA LEU A 324 22.20 6.64 2.76
C LEU A 324 21.97 7.53 1.53
N LEU A 325 22.35 8.80 1.59
CA LEU A 325 22.25 9.72 0.46
C LEU A 325 23.13 9.25 -0.71
N ASP A 326 24.34 8.77 -0.43
CA ASP A 326 25.25 8.21 -1.44
C ASP A 326 24.67 6.94 -2.10
N LEU A 327 24.01 6.09 -1.31
CA LEU A 327 23.32 4.91 -1.82
C LEU A 327 22.12 5.29 -2.68
N VAL A 328 21.28 6.23 -2.23
CA VAL A 328 20.15 6.77 -3.02
C VAL A 328 20.64 7.36 -4.33
N CYS A 329 21.68 8.20 -4.31
CA CYS A 329 22.26 8.77 -5.53
C CYS A 329 22.78 7.70 -6.49
N PHE A 330 23.44 6.67 -5.95
CA PHE A 330 23.94 5.55 -6.75
C PHE A 330 22.80 4.74 -7.39
N LEU A 331 21.75 4.43 -6.63
CA LEU A 331 20.59 3.68 -7.11
C LEU A 331 19.77 4.50 -8.11
N GLU A 332 19.60 5.80 -7.88
CA GLU A 332 18.94 6.72 -8.81
C GLU A 332 19.67 6.79 -10.16
N SER A 333 21.01 6.73 -10.16
CA SER A 333 21.81 6.69 -11.40
C SER A 333 21.60 5.42 -12.23
N MET A 334 20.96 4.40 -11.65
CA MET A 334 20.68 3.12 -12.30
C MET A 334 19.18 2.79 -12.35
N ASP A 335 18.32 3.74 -11.99
CA ASP A 335 16.87 3.56 -11.94
C ASP A 335 16.47 2.35 -11.07
N LYS A 336 16.95 2.36 -9.82
CA LYS A 336 16.68 1.35 -8.80
C LYS A 336 16.08 2.01 -7.58
N ASN A 337 15.06 1.38 -7.03
CA ASN A 337 14.39 1.83 -5.82
C ASN A 337 15.07 1.27 -4.57
N LEU A 338 14.74 1.83 -3.40
CA LEU A 338 15.33 1.46 -2.12
C LEU A 338 14.26 1.16 -1.07
N VAL A 339 14.45 0.07 -0.32
CA VAL A 339 13.76 -0.18 0.95
C VAL A 339 14.81 -0.30 2.03
N CYS A 340 14.75 0.57 3.03
CA CYS A 340 15.56 0.47 4.24
C CYS A 340 14.72 -0.19 5.35
N LEU A 341 15.24 -1.27 5.95
CA LEU A 341 14.63 -1.90 7.11
C LEU A 341 15.52 -1.65 8.34
N ASP A 342 15.15 -0.66 9.15
CA ASP A 342 15.81 -0.31 10.41
C ASP A 342 14.79 0.20 11.46
N ASP A 343 14.50 -0.62 12.47
CA ASP A 343 13.57 -0.27 13.54
C ASP A 343 14.12 0.78 14.53
N ASN A 344 15.41 1.16 14.43
CA ASN A 344 16.03 2.06 15.40
C ASN A 344 15.74 3.55 15.12
N TRP A 345 15.39 3.93 13.87
CA TRP A 345 15.25 5.34 13.44
C TRP A 345 13.89 5.65 12.77
N PRO A 346 12.73 5.28 13.35
CA PRO A 346 11.43 5.51 12.72
C PRO A 346 10.98 6.98 12.69
N TYR A 347 11.77 7.94 13.21
CA TYR A 347 11.33 9.34 13.34
C TYR A 347 12.37 10.42 13.00
N GLN A 348 13.58 10.08 12.53
CA GLN A 348 14.51 11.08 12.00
C GLN A 348 14.29 11.32 10.51
N ASN A 349 14.21 12.60 10.12
CA ASN A 349 14.26 12.94 8.70
C ASN A 349 15.64 12.56 8.15
N ILE A 350 15.63 11.77 7.08
CA ILE A 350 16.82 11.24 6.41
C ILE A 350 17.17 11.97 5.11
N PHE A 351 16.27 12.83 4.62
CA PHE A 351 16.45 13.63 3.42
C PHE A 351 16.48 15.11 3.77
N TYR A 352 17.33 15.87 3.06
CA TYR A 352 17.54 17.29 3.28
C TYR A 352 17.42 18.13 1.99
N ASP A 353 17.16 17.49 0.84
CA ASP A 353 17.07 18.14 -0.48
C ASP A 353 16.21 17.33 -1.46
N ASP A 354 15.40 18.03 -2.26
CA ASP A 354 14.43 17.50 -3.23
C ASP A 354 15.04 17.30 -4.62
N SER A 355 16.33 17.60 -4.81
CA SER A 355 16.98 17.52 -6.13
C SER A 355 17.06 16.11 -6.75
N ARG A 356 16.62 15.06 -6.04
CA ARG A 356 16.85 13.63 -6.34
C ARG A 356 15.66 12.71 -6.06
N GLU A 357 14.46 13.12 -6.45
CA GLU A 357 13.21 12.38 -6.20
C GLU A 357 12.81 11.35 -7.29
N ARG A 358 13.72 10.86 -8.15
CA ARG A 358 13.30 9.98 -9.27
C ARG A 358 13.01 8.53 -8.91
N ILE A 359 13.49 8.04 -7.77
CA ILE A 359 13.33 6.63 -7.34
C ILE A 359 12.48 6.53 -6.09
N LYS A 360 11.73 5.42 -5.96
CA LYS A 360 10.89 5.14 -4.79
C LYS A 360 11.75 4.72 -3.59
N VAL A 361 11.46 5.28 -2.43
CA VAL A 361 12.15 4.99 -1.18
C VAL A 361 11.15 4.66 -0.09
N PHE A 362 11.29 3.49 0.52
CA PHE A 362 10.72 3.21 1.84
C PHE A 362 11.82 3.40 2.89
N HIS A 363 11.50 4.19 3.92
CA HIS A 363 12.28 4.28 5.15
C HIS A 363 11.32 4.45 6.34
N PRO A 364 11.55 3.80 7.49
CA PRO A 364 10.64 3.86 8.64
C PRO A 364 10.30 5.27 9.12
N SER A 365 11.20 6.24 8.91
CA SER A 365 10.98 7.66 9.20
C SER A 365 9.76 8.31 8.53
N VAL A 366 9.25 7.73 7.43
CA VAL A 366 8.03 8.22 6.80
C VAL A 366 6.84 8.19 7.78
N TYR A 367 6.83 7.23 8.72
CA TYR A 367 5.79 7.07 9.73
C TYR A 367 5.76 8.16 10.80
N ALA A 368 6.76 9.05 10.83
CA ALA A 368 6.70 10.27 11.64
C ALA A 368 5.60 11.25 11.18
N ASN A 369 5.24 11.19 9.90
CA ASN A 369 4.34 12.16 9.27
C ASN A 369 3.15 11.47 8.56
N VAL A 370 2.92 10.18 8.79
CA VAL A 370 1.78 9.47 8.18
C VAL A 370 0.48 10.05 8.73
N THR A 371 -0.46 10.31 7.82
CA THR A 371 -1.80 10.81 8.15
C THR A 371 -2.82 9.68 8.07
N SER A 372 -3.70 9.56 9.07
CA SER A 372 -4.63 8.42 9.18
C SER A 372 -6.10 8.79 9.34
N GLY A 373 -6.42 10.07 9.58
CA GLY A 373 -7.80 10.52 9.78
C GLY A 373 -8.43 9.96 11.05
N GLU A 374 -9.74 9.72 11.03
CA GLU A 374 -10.50 9.22 12.19
C GLU A 374 -10.28 7.72 12.47
N LYS A 375 -10.40 7.35 13.76
CA LYS A 375 -10.33 5.98 14.28
C LYS A 375 -11.73 5.34 14.31
N THR A 376 -11.81 4.03 14.18
CA THR A 376 -13.03 3.24 14.47
C THR A 376 -12.79 2.23 15.57
N TYR A 377 -13.87 1.72 16.18
CA TYR A 377 -13.75 0.59 17.10
C TYR A 377 -13.30 -0.67 16.36
N ILE A 378 -12.62 -1.57 17.07
CA ILE A 378 -12.22 -2.89 16.57
C ILE A 378 -13.22 -3.89 17.15
N ASP A 379 -14.10 -4.41 16.30
CA ASP A 379 -15.14 -5.39 16.61
C ASP A 379 -14.88 -6.75 15.98
N VAL A 380 -13.68 -6.94 15.44
CA VAL A 380 -13.24 -8.17 14.77
C VAL A 380 -12.14 -8.86 15.58
N PRO A 381 -11.99 -10.18 15.44
CA PRO A 381 -10.98 -10.91 16.18
C PRO A 381 -9.56 -10.37 16.01
N VAL A 382 -8.87 -10.15 17.13
CA VAL A 382 -7.45 -9.77 17.16
C VAL A 382 -6.61 -10.94 17.67
N ILE A 383 -5.70 -11.42 16.82
CA ILE A 383 -4.78 -12.52 17.14
C ILE A 383 -3.36 -11.98 17.24
N ALA A 384 -2.81 -11.97 18.44
CA ALA A 384 -1.45 -11.52 18.67
C ALA A 384 -0.45 -12.68 18.57
N ILE A 385 0.59 -12.53 17.76
CA ILE A 385 1.72 -13.46 17.63
C ILE A 385 2.96 -12.76 18.18
N CYS A 386 3.39 -13.16 19.36
CA CYS A 386 4.60 -12.66 20.03
C CYS A 386 5.77 -13.61 19.76
N ASP A 387 6.76 -13.15 18.99
CA ASP A 387 7.96 -13.95 18.69
C ASP A 387 9.17 -13.52 19.52
N PHE A 388 9.57 -14.35 20.49
CA PHE A 388 10.77 -14.20 21.29
C PHE A 388 11.99 -14.90 20.69
N SER A 389 11.80 -15.76 19.68
CA SER A 389 12.89 -16.40 18.93
C SER A 389 13.54 -15.42 17.95
N GLY A 390 12.75 -14.51 17.38
CA GLY A 390 13.16 -13.57 16.34
C GLY A 390 13.36 -14.22 14.97
N THR A 391 12.96 -15.49 14.80
CA THR A 391 13.21 -16.27 13.58
C THR A 391 11.94 -16.65 12.82
N GLU A 392 10.81 -16.84 13.52
CA GLU A 392 9.60 -17.43 12.94
C GLU A 392 8.45 -16.43 12.79
N PHE A 393 8.62 -15.23 13.32
CA PHE A 393 7.64 -14.15 13.35
C PHE A 393 6.95 -13.93 12.00
N LEU A 394 7.73 -13.54 10.99
CA LEU A 394 7.22 -13.13 9.69
C LEU A 394 6.64 -14.30 8.91
N ASN A 395 7.22 -15.50 9.08
CA ASN A 395 6.76 -16.70 8.40
C ASN A 395 5.38 -17.11 8.92
N SER A 396 5.23 -17.14 10.24
CA SER A 396 3.98 -17.50 10.92
C SER A 396 2.85 -16.56 10.53
N ILE A 397 3.05 -15.24 10.67
CA ILE A 397 1.98 -14.27 10.42
C ILE A 397 1.65 -14.15 8.92
N GLY A 398 2.66 -14.20 8.05
CA GLY A 398 2.49 -14.12 6.61
C GLY A 398 1.71 -15.31 6.06
N ARG A 399 2.15 -16.54 6.40
CA ARG A 399 1.46 -17.75 5.96
C ARG A 399 0.06 -17.88 6.55
N LEU A 400 -0.13 -17.49 7.81
CA LEU A 400 -1.45 -17.53 8.44
C LEU A 400 -2.43 -16.58 7.75
N LYS A 401 -2.00 -15.35 7.41
CA LYS A 401 -2.79 -14.41 6.60
C LYS A 401 -3.24 -15.04 5.30
N ASP A 402 -2.32 -15.70 4.59
CA ASP A 402 -2.62 -16.32 3.30
C ASP A 402 -3.63 -17.46 3.44
N ILE A 403 -3.49 -18.33 4.45
CA ILE A 403 -4.45 -19.41 4.72
C ILE A 403 -5.85 -18.85 5.02
N PHE A 404 -5.96 -17.77 5.81
CA PHE A 404 -7.27 -17.12 6.04
C PHE A 404 -7.89 -16.61 4.73
N ARG A 405 -7.09 -15.96 3.88
CA ARG A 405 -7.53 -15.43 2.58
C ARG A 405 -7.92 -16.53 1.60
N GLU A 406 -7.16 -17.62 1.55
CA GLU A 406 -7.47 -18.83 0.76
C GLU A 406 -8.83 -19.43 1.17
N ASN A 407 -9.20 -19.29 2.45
CA ASN A 407 -10.48 -19.73 2.99
C ASN A 407 -11.57 -18.63 3.01
N GLY A 408 -11.34 -17.51 2.33
CA GLY A 408 -12.37 -16.48 2.07
C GLY A 408 -12.49 -15.38 3.13
N TYR A 409 -11.60 -15.32 4.12
CA TYR A 409 -11.58 -14.25 5.12
C TYR A 409 -10.67 -13.10 4.68
N ASN A 410 -11.16 -11.86 4.79
CA ASN A 410 -10.37 -10.64 4.64
C ASN A 410 -9.43 -10.46 5.83
N ALA A 411 -8.35 -11.25 5.87
CA ALA A 411 -7.32 -11.12 6.89
C ALA A 411 -6.33 -10.01 6.56
N ILE A 412 -6.02 -9.18 7.56
CA ILE A 412 -4.87 -8.28 7.51
C ILE A 412 -3.79 -8.74 8.50
N ALA A 413 -2.54 -8.54 8.11
CA ALA A 413 -1.39 -8.76 8.98
C ALA A 413 -0.73 -7.41 9.25
N VAL A 414 -0.41 -7.16 10.52
CA VAL A 414 0.25 -5.95 10.99
C VAL A 414 1.46 -6.34 11.83
N SER A 415 2.55 -5.57 11.74
CA SER A 415 3.82 -5.84 12.41
C SER A 415 4.34 -4.58 13.11
N ASP A 416 4.91 -4.75 14.30
CA ASP A 416 5.56 -3.66 15.05
C ASP A 416 7.04 -3.44 14.66
N THR A 417 7.55 -4.24 13.73
CA THR A 417 8.84 -4.09 13.05
C THR A 417 8.64 -3.81 11.56
N CYS A 418 9.46 -2.92 11.01
CA CYS A 418 9.47 -2.56 9.60
C CYS A 418 9.89 -3.72 8.70
N LYS A 419 10.50 -4.79 9.24
CA LYS A 419 10.80 -6.02 8.49
C LYS A 419 9.56 -6.62 7.81
N GLY A 420 8.37 -6.39 8.38
CA GLY A 420 7.09 -6.77 7.81
C GLY A 420 6.86 -6.23 6.39
N ILE A 421 7.40 -5.06 6.06
CA ILE A 421 7.25 -4.42 4.74
C ILE A 421 7.81 -5.30 3.62
N ALA A 422 8.94 -5.97 3.86
CA ALA A 422 9.53 -6.90 2.90
C ALA A 422 8.73 -8.21 2.70
N ALA A 423 7.78 -8.48 3.61
CA ALA A 423 6.85 -9.62 3.55
C ALA A 423 5.41 -9.20 3.17
N GLY A 424 5.19 -7.93 2.77
CA GLY A 424 3.85 -7.44 2.46
C GLY A 424 2.91 -7.44 3.68
N ILE A 425 3.46 -7.11 4.84
CA ILE A 425 2.75 -6.95 6.11
C ILE A 425 2.76 -5.46 6.47
N GLU A 426 1.63 -4.94 6.94
CA GLU A 426 1.52 -3.54 7.33
C GLU A 426 2.44 -3.22 8.51
N TYR A 427 3.18 -2.13 8.43
CA TYR A 427 4.04 -1.67 9.53
C TYR A 427 3.27 -0.68 10.40
N LEU A 428 3.29 -0.92 11.71
CA LEU A 428 2.69 -0.06 12.72
C LEU A 428 3.70 0.11 13.89
N PRO A 429 4.54 1.17 13.88
CA PRO A 429 5.57 1.35 14.89
C PRO A 429 4.99 1.56 16.30
N CYS A 430 5.72 1.10 17.31
CA CYS A 430 5.53 1.47 18.73
C CYS A 430 4.11 1.23 19.29
N MET A 431 3.51 0.09 19.00
CA MET A 431 2.10 -0.25 19.29
C MET A 431 1.66 -0.22 20.77
N GLY A 432 2.57 -0.02 21.72
CA GLY A 432 2.31 -0.16 23.16
C GLY A 432 2.99 0.86 24.07
N ASN A 433 3.48 2.00 23.57
CA ASN A 433 4.17 2.96 24.43
C ASN A 433 3.23 4.08 24.93
N ALA A 434 2.76 3.97 26.17
CA ALA A 434 1.80 4.88 26.80
C ALA A 434 2.31 6.31 27.02
N LEU A 435 3.62 6.56 26.85
CA LEU A 435 4.25 7.87 26.99
C LEU A 435 4.12 8.75 25.73
N TRP A 436 3.47 8.26 24.67
CA TRP A 436 3.45 8.90 23.36
C TRP A 436 2.09 9.49 23.07
N ASP A 437 2.08 10.65 22.42
CA ASP A 437 0.87 11.37 22.07
C ASP A 437 0.06 10.60 21.01
N GLU A 438 -1.03 9.99 21.44
CA GLU A 438 -1.90 9.18 20.57
C GLU A 438 -2.64 9.99 19.50
N SER A 439 -2.62 11.32 19.57
CA SER A 439 -3.17 12.20 18.54
C SER A 439 -2.27 12.31 17.30
N VAL A 440 -1.01 11.87 17.41
CA VAL A 440 0.03 12.00 16.38
C VAL A 440 0.30 10.68 15.64
N HIS A 441 -0.18 9.54 16.16
CA HIS A 441 0.25 8.22 15.67
C HIS A 441 -0.89 7.35 15.10
N ILE A 442 -0.52 6.59 14.05
CA ILE A 442 -1.36 5.55 13.46
C ILE A 442 -1.60 4.39 14.44
N SER A 443 -2.65 3.61 14.21
CA SER A 443 -3.10 2.56 15.14
C SER A 443 -3.93 1.49 14.42
N LEU A 444 -4.18 0.35 15.07
CA LEU A 444 -5.01 -0.71 14.50
C LEU A 444 -6.43 -0.26 14.18
N GLU A 445 -6.99 0.68 14.94
CA GLU A 445 -8.31 1.28 14.67
C GLU A 445 -8.36 1.96 13.30
N HIS A 446 -7.27 2.61 12.88
CA HIS A 446 -7.20 3.23 11.57
C HIS A 446 -7.13 2.17 10.46
N LEU A 447 -6.34 1.11 10.67
CA LEU A 447 -6.24 -0.01 9.74
C LEU A 447 -7.56 -0.78 9.65
N ASN A 448 -8.28 -0.95 10.77
CA ASN A 448 -9.59 -1.57 10.82
C ASN A 448 -10.58 -0.80 9.93
N ARG A 449 -10.65 0.52 10.08
CA ARG A 449 -11.49 1.37 9.23
C ARG A 449 -11.12 1.28 7.75
N ILE A 450 -9.83 1.28 7.43
CA ILE A 450 -9.35 1.32 6.04
C ILE A 450 -9.59 -0.01 5.36
N TYR A 451 -9.24 -1.12 6.00
CA TYR A 451 -9.26 -2.44 5.38
C TYR A 451 -10.58 -3.20 5.56
N ASP A 452 -11.42 -2.81 6.52
CA ASP A 452 -12.65 -3.52 6.91
C ASP A 452 -12.41 -5.03 7.02
N PRO A 453 -11.43 -5.47 7.84
CA PRO A 453 -10.99 -6.86 7.88
C PRO A 453 -11.99 -7.76 8.60
N ASP A 454 -12.03 -9.04 8.25
CA ASP A 454 -12.73 -10.06 9.05
C ASP A 454 -11.91 -10.49 10.28
N ILE A 455 -10.58 -10.30 10.22
CA ILE A 455 -9.63 -10.72 11.25
C ILE A 455 -8.33 -9.92 11.17
N ILE A 456 -7.79 -9.54 12.33
CA ILE A 456 -6.52 -8.85 12.45
C ILE A 456 -5.48 -9.79 13.06
N LEU A 457 -4.44 -10.09 12.28
CA LEU A 457 -3.24 -10.76 12.77
C LEU A 457 -2.24 -9.69 13.18
N LEU A 458 -1.95 -9.62 14.48
CA LEU A 458 -1.05 -8.65 15.08
C LEU A 458 0.27 -9.31 15.44
N GLY A 459 1.31 -8.88 14.78
CA GLY A 459 2.63 -9.45 14.90
C GLY A 459 3.61 -8.61 15.70
N ILE A 460 4.32 -9.24 16.62
CA ILE A 460 5.23 -8.57 17.54
C ILE A 460 6.60 -9.26 17.55
N ASP A 461 7.66 -8.54 17.14
CA ASP A 461 9.06 -8.95 17.36
C ASP A 461 9.41 -8.71 18.84
N ALA A 462 9.22 -9.76 19.65
CA ALA A 462 9.33 -9.70 21.10
C ALA A 462 10.73 -9.99 21.64
N LEU A 463 11.70 -10.36 20.78
CA LEU A 463 13.05 -10.79 21.17
C LEU A 463 13.77 -9.80 22.10
N ASN A 464 13.53 -8.49 21.91
CA ASN A 464 14.16 -7.42 22.71
C ASN A 464 13.14 -6.43 23.30
N ARG A 465 11.87 -6.83 23.44
CA ARG A 465 10.82 -5.96 23.99
C ARG A 465 10.67 -6.19 25.49
N GLU A 466 10.45 -5.11 26.23
CA GLU A 466 10.11 -5.18 27.65
C GLU A 466 8.70 -5.77 27.83
N ILE A 467 8.48 -6.48 28.95
CA ILE A 467 7.18 -7.10 29.26
C ILE A 467 6.06 -6.04 29.33
N ASP A 468 6.38 -4.82 29.79
CA ASP A 468 5.41 -3.73 29.91
C ASP A 468 4.89 -3.26 28.55
N TYR A 469 5.72 -3.31 27.50
CA TYR A 469 5.27 -3.03 26.12
C TYR A 469 4.19 -4.02 25.67
N LEU A 470 4.40 -5.31 25.93
CA LEU A 470 3.46 -6.37 25.56
C LEU A 470 2.14 -6.24 26.34
N LYS A 471 2.21 -5.91 27.64
CA LYS A 471 1.02 -5.67 28.49
C LYS A 471 0.23 -4.44 28.05
N ALA A 472 0.91 -3.36 27.68
CA ALA A 472 0.26 -2.15 27.19
C ALA A 472 -0.51 -2.40 25.90
N LEU A 473 0.08 -3.17 24.97
CA LEU A 473 -0.55 -3.57 23.72
C LEU A 473 -1.80 -4.45 23.96
N GLU A 474 -1.73 -5.42 24.87
CA GLU A 474 -2.89 -6.24 25.22
C GLU A 474 -4.03 -5.44 25.85
N ASN A 475 -3.69 -4.48 26.71
CA ASN A 475 -4.68 -3.60 27.32
C ASN A 475 -5.35 -2.68 26.30
N LYS A 476 -4.64 -2.33 25.22
CA LYS A 476 -5.12 -1.41 24.20
C LYS A 476 -6.11 -2.07 23.24
N TYR A 477 -5.81 -3.29 22.78
CA TYR A 477 -6.49 -3.88 21.61
C TYR A 477 -7.41 -5.07 21.91
N GLU A 478 -7.64 -5.43 23.17
CA GLU A 478 -8.46 -6.59 23.56
C GLU A 478 -8.14 -7.85 22.73
N VAL A 479 -6.95 -8.42 22.95
CA VAL A 479 -6.49 -9.61 22.20
C VAL A 479 -7.33 -10.85 22.53
N ASP A 480 -7.98 -11.44 21.53
CA ASP A 480 -8.79 -12.66 21.68
C ASP A 480 -7.96 -13.93 21.82
N ILE A 481 -6.90 -14.03 21.01
CA ILE A 481 -5.97 -15.16 21.02
C ILE A 481 -4.54 -14.64 21.06
N LYS A 482 -3.77 -15.08 22.06
CA LYS A 482 -2.33 -14.82 22.15
C LYS A 482 -1.54 -16.06 21.80
N ILE A 483 -0.62 -15.93 20.87
CA ILE A 483 0.30 -16.98 20.43
C ILE A 483 1.72 -16.54 20.79
N CYS A 484 2.44 -17.37 21.53
CA CYS A 484 3.82 -17.08 21.94
C CYS A 484 4.79 -18.08 21.31
N ILE A 485 5.86 -17.55 20.69
CA ILE A 485 6.98 -18.33 20.16
C ILE A 485 8.19 -18.04 21.07
N PRO A 486 8.57 -18.94 21.98
CA PRO A 486 9.64 -18.73 22.94
C PRO A 486 11.03 -18.84 22.29
N LYS A 487 12.02 -18.17 22.87
CA LYS A 487 13.43 -18.25 22.45
C LYS A 487 14.06 -19.61 22.75
N GLU A 488 13.81 -20.14 23.95
CA GLU A 488 14.29 -21.43 24.44
C GLU A 488 13.29 -22.08 25.41
N LYS A 489 13.21 -23.42 25.41
CA LYS A 489 12.19 -24.22 26.14
C LYS A 489 12.10 -23.96 27.65
N ASN A 490 13.23 -23.71 28.32
CA ASN A 490 13.30 -23.72 29.80
C ASN A 490 13.27 -22.34 30.47
N HIS A 491 13.44 -21.24 29.71
CA HIS A 491 13.45 -19.88 30.25
C HIS A 491 12.12 -19.14 30.10
N CYS A 492 11.25 -19.56 29.17
CA CYS A 492 10.05 -18.79 28.83
C CYS A 492 8.80 -19.07 29.68
N VAL A 493 8.75 -20.14 30.49
CA VAL A 493 7.57 -20.40 31.34
C VAL A 493 7.35 -19.25 32.33
N HIS A 494 8.42 -18.65 32.86
CA HIS A 494 8.30 -17.49 33.75
C HIS A 494 7.79 -16.25 33.02
N ASP A 495 8.30 -15.96 31.82
CA ASP A 495 7.91 -14.78 31.04
C ASP A 495 6.48 -14.89 30.49
N ILE A 496 6.08 -16.08 30.01
CA ILE A 496 4.73 -16.39 29.55
C ILE A 496 3.72 -16.29 30.71
N ASN A 497 4.04 -16.86 31.88
CA ASN A 497 3.20 -16.72 33.07
C ASN A 497 3.09 -15.25 33.55
N ASN A 498 4.15 -14.45 33.42
CA ASN A 498 4.18 -13.05 33.83
C ASN A 498 3.47 -12.09 32.87
N LEU A 499 3.17 -12.54 31.64
CA LEU A 499 2.38 -11.76 30.71
C LEU A 499 0.93 -11.60 31.17
N GLY A 500 0.45 -12.41 32.11
CA GLY A 500 -0.87 -12.25 32.74
C GLY A 500 -1.99 -12.56 31.74
N THR A 501 -2.73 -13.64 31.97
CA THR A 501 -3.74 -14.18 31.05
C THR A 501 -5.01 -13.31 30.99
N ARG A 502 -4.93 -12.12 30.40
CA ARG A 502 -6.12 -11.33 30.01
C ARG A 502 -6.67 -11.75 28.66
N SER A 503 -5.86 -12.32 27.78
CA SER A 503 -6.35 -12.91 26.53
C SER A 503 -7.30 -14.07 26.83
N LYS A 504 -8.38 -14.17 26.07
CA LYS A 504 -9.40 -15.23 26.25
C LYS A 504 -8.77 -16.62 26.03
N ASN A 505 -7.77 -16.71 25.16
CA ASN A 505 -7.03 -17.94 24.85
C ASN A 505 -5.53 -17.68 24.70
N MET A 506 -4.70 -18.62 25.16
CA MET A 506 -3.24 -18.59 24.99
C MET A 506 -2.74 -19.89 24.37
N LEU A 507 -1.82 -19.76 23.40
CA LEU A 507 -1.17 -20.85 22.67
C LEU A 507 0.34 -20.66 22.69
N VAL A 508 1.10 -21.74 22.84
CA VAL A 508 2.56 -21.70 22.77
C VAL A 508 3.07 -22.58 21.64
N LEU A 509 3.90 -22.01 20.76
CA LEU A 509 4.56 -22.73 19.67
C LEU A 509 5.96 -23.11 20.14
N THR A 510 6.37 -24.38 20.12
CA THR A 510 7.71 -24.81 20.62
C THR A 510 8.38 -25.79 19.66
N GLY A 511 9.70 -26.01 19.77
CA GLY A 511 10.41 -26.97 18.92
C GLY A 511 10.31 -28.44 19.34
N ASP A 512 9.89 -28.74 20.58
CA ASP A 512 9.75 -30.12 21.11
C ASP A 512 8.75 -30.21 22.27
N GLY A 513 7.79 -31.14 22.14
CA GLY A 513 6.64 -31.27 23.04
C GLY A 513 6.99 -31.65 24.48
N GLN A 514 6.55 -30.84 25.43
CA GLN A 514 6.16 -31.27 26.78
C GLN A 514 5.05 -30.36 27.30
N GLU A 515 4.05 -30.97 27.93
CA GLU A 515 2.82 -30.34 28.41
C GLU A 515 3.00 -29.52 29.69
N SER A 516 2.40 -28.33 29.71
CA SER A 516 1.79 -27.75 30.91
C SER A 516 0.71 -26.74 30.51
N CYS A 517 -0.51 -26.89 31.04
CA CYS A 517 -1.70 -25.99 31.05
C CYS A 517 -2.14 -25.21 29.79
N GLU A 518 -1.39 -25.26 28.70
CA GLU A 518 -1.57 -24.46 27.46
C GLU A 518 -1.61 -25.42 26.27
N LYS A 519 -2.31 -25.05 25.18
CA LYS A 519 -2.23 -25.84 23.94
C LYS A 519 -0.88 -25.54 23.28
N ILE A 520 -0.10 -26.60 23.04
CA ILE A 520 1.24 -26.51 22.46
C ILE A 520 1.20 -27.04 21.03
N ILE A 521 1.76 -26.29 20.08
CA ILE A 521 1.98 -26.74 18.69
C ILE A 521 3.48 -26.80 18.44
N ASN A 522 3.96 -27.86 17.77
CA ASN A 522 5.37 -27.98 17.45
C ASN A 522 5.69 -27.18 16.18
N ILE A 523 6.57 -26.19 16.24
CA ILE A 523 6.98 -25.39 15.06
C ILE A 523 7.90 -26.16 14.11
N SER A 524 8.52 -27.23 14.59
CA SER A 524 9.26 -28.19 13.75
C SER A 524 8.33 -29.01 12.84
N ASP A 525 7.01 -28.96 13.07
CA ASP A 525 6.02 -29.56 12.18
C ASP A 525 5.85 -28.66 10.94
N GLU A 526 5.96 -29.25 9.74
CA GLU A 526 5.78 -28.56 8.46
C GLU A 526 4.38 -27.91 8.34
N PHE A 527 3.37 -28.44 9.07
CA PHE A 527 1.98 -27.97 9.04
C PHE A 527 1.57 -27.14 10.25
N HIS A 528 2.53 -26.61 11.03
CA HIS A 528 2.22 -25.88 12.26
C HIS A 528 1.30 -24.66 12.03
N VAL A 529 1.44 -23.95 10.89
CA VAL A 529 0.58 -22.81 10.57
C VAL A 529 -0.83 -23.25 10.18
N GLU A 530 -0.98 -24.35 9.45
CA GLU A 530 -2.28 -24.95 9.14
C GLU A 530 -2.99 -25.47 10.40
N MET A 531 -2.24 -26.05 11.34
CA MET A 531 -2.76 -26.44 12.66
C MET A 531 -3.21 -25.23 13.47
N LEU A 532 -2.44 -24.14 13.42
CA LEU A 532 -2.77 -22.88 14.07
C LEU A 532 -4.09 -22.31 13.52
N TYR A 533 -4.24 -22.22 12.19
CA TYR A 533 -5.47 -21.80 11.53
C TYR A 533 -6.68 -22.62 12.00
N LYS A 534 -6.59 -23.96 11.93
CA LYS A 534 -7.69 -24.85 12.36
C LYS A 534 -8.08 -24.60 13.81
N TYR A 535 -7.11 -24.44 14.70
CA TYR A 535 -7.38 -24.17 16.10
C TYR A 535 -8.10 -22.84 16.31
N ILE A 536 -7.65 -21.79 15.62
CA ILE A 536 -8.28 -20.47 15.69
C ILE A 536 -9.75 -20.55 15.28
N VAL A 537 -10.04 -21.18 14.13
CA VAL A 537 -11.42 -21.34 13.63
C VAL A 537 -12.27 -22.15 14.62
N GLU A 538 -11.74 -23.26 15.14
CA GLU A 538 -12.43 -24.07 16.15
C GLU A 538 -12.79 -23.29 17.43
N LEU A 539 -11.92 -22.37 17.88
CA LEU A 539 -12.18 -21.54 19.06
C LEU A 539 -13.34 -20.58 18.83
N PHE A 540 -13.37 -19.88 17.69
CA PHE A 540 -14.45 -18.96 17.36
C PHE A 540 -15.78 -19.69 17.10
N ASP A 541 -15.74 -20.87 16.47
CA ASP A 541 -16.93 -21.71 16.25
C ASP A 541 -17.54 -22.26 17.55
N LYS A 542 -16.71 -22.56 18.56
CA LYS A 542 -17.20 -22.99 19.87
C LYS A 542 -17.84 -21.83 20.63
N ASN A 543 -17.24 -20.65 20.56
CA ASN A 543 -17.74 -19.46 21.25
C ASN A 543 -19.05 -18.95 20.64
N SER A 544 -19.22 -19.02 19.32
CA SER A 544 -20.49 -18.67 18.66
C SER A 544 -21.65 -19.60 19.02
N LYS A 545 -21.36 -20.88 19.31
CA LYS A 545 -22.35 -21.84 19.80
C LYS A 545 -22.72 -21.64 21.27
N LEU A 546 -21.84 -21.06 22.08
CA LEU A 546 -22.05 -20.82 23.51
C LEU A 546 -22.74 -19.47 23.78
N SER A 547 -22.65 -18.50 22.87
CA SER A 547 -23.33 -17.19 22.99
C SER A 547 -24.77 -17.17 22.46
N GLY A 548 -25.27 -18.32 21.99
CA GLY A 548 -26.62 -18.51 21.44
C GLY A 548 -27.68 -18.99 22.43
N GLU A 549 -27.45 -18.91 23.75
CA GLU A 549 -28.43 -19.21 24.82
C GLU A 549 -28.97 -17.96 25.51
#